data_AF-A0A355I8G9-F1
#
_entry.id   AF-A0A355I8G9-F1
#
_cell.length_a   1.000
_cell.length_b   1.000
_cell.length_c   1.000
_cell.angle_alpha   90.00
_cell.angle_beta   90.00
_cell.angle_gamma   90.00
#
_symmetry.space_group_name_H-M   'P 1'
#
loop_
_entity.id
_entity.type
_entity.pdbx_description
1 polymer ?
#
loop_
_entity_poly.entity_id
_entity_poly.type
_entity_poly.pdbx_seq_one_letter_code
_entity_poly.pdbx_strand_id
1 'polypeptide(L)'
;MRILRYWHAIIKEHRLFLLVASVLFFGSLVAGVLVGLLIPETAAALLEKLIQPLGEMAESLRNKPLYIRAAYIFFNNARVMIMMLVGAYLGGLIPPLVLLANGFLIGLFGSSPVMTEGIGLAGFLAALAPHGVF
;
A
#
# COMPACT_ATOMS: atom_id res chain seq x y z
N MET A 1 -23.22 -9.46 -19.58
CA MET A 1 -23.28 -7.97 -19.53
C MET A 1 -24.11 -7.38 -18.36
N ARG A 2 -24.49 -8.14 -17.32
CA ARG A 2 -25.27 -7.61 -16.17
C ARG A 2 -24.37 -7.04 -15.07
N ILE A 3 -23.26 -7.74 -14.78
CA ILE A 3 -22.21 -7.33 -13.83
C ILE A 3 -21.49 -6.04 -14.24
N LEU A 4 -21.11 -5.89 -15.52
CA LEU A 4 -20.43 -4.67 -15.99
C LEU A 4 -21.30 -3.41 -15.84
N ARG A 5 -22.61 -3.53 -16.07
CA ARG A 5 -23.56 -2.43 -15.88
C ARG A 5 -23.74 -2.07 -14.41
N TYR A 6 -23.69 -3.07 -13.52
CA TYR A 6 -23.74 -2.87 -12.07
C TYR A 6 -22.51 -2.11 -11.56
N TRP A 7 -21.30 -2.55 -11.93
CA TRP A 7 -20.07 -1.83 -11.59
C TRP A 7 -20.03 -0.41 -12.17
N HIS A 8 -20.49 -0.24 -13.41
CA HIS A 8 -20.56 1.08 -14.02
C HIS A 8 -21.52 2.03 -13.27
N ALA A 9 -22.66 1.53 -12.77
CA ALA A 9 -23.58 2.31 -11.96
C ALA A 9 -22.94 2.74 -10.63
N ILE A 10 -22.29 1.81 -9.91
CA ILE A 10 -21.59 2.09 -8.65
C ILE A 10 -20.49 3.13 -8.83
N ILE A 11 -19.65 2.98 -9.87
CA ILE A 11 -18.58 3.92 -10.15
C ILE A 11 -19.15 5.31 -10.45
N LYS A 12 -20.24 5.38 -11.23
CA LYS A 12 -20.88 6.65 -11.59
C LYS A 12 -21.49 7.35 -10.36
N GLU A 13 -22.06 6.58 -9.46
CA GLU A 13 -22.67 7.05 -8.21
C GLU A 13 -21.62 7.57 -7.22
N HIS A 14 -20.49 6.86 -7.09
CA HIS A 14 -19.43 7.20 -6.14
C HIS A 14 -18.21 7.89 -6.79
N ARG A 15 -18.39 8.50 -7.97
CA ARG A 15 -17.28 9.08 -8.76
C ARG A 15 -16.43 10.09 -7.99
N LEU A 16 -17.06 10.92 -7.14
CA LEU A 16 -16.35 11.94 -6.37
C LEU A 16 -15.49 11.29 -5.29
N PHE A 17 -16.02 10.27 -4.61
CA PHE A 17 -15.27 9.51 -3.61
C PHE A 17 -14.06 8.82 -4.25
N LEU A 18 -14.25 8.17 -5.40
CA LEU A 18 -13.16 7.52 -6.14
C LEU A 18 -12.11 8.53 -6.61
N LEU A 19 -12.54 9.72 -7.06
CA LEU A 19 -11.64 10.79 -7.47
C LEU A 19 -10.81 11.31 -6.29
N VAL A 20 -11.45 11.59 -5.15
CA VAL A 20 -10.74 12.04 -3.94
C VAL A 20 -9.77 10.97 -3.46
N ALA A 21 -10.18 9.70 -3.40
CA ALA A 21 -9.30 8.59 -3.04
C ALA A 21 -8.10 8.48 -4.00
N SER A 22 -8.34 8.59 -5.30
CA SER A 22 -7.28 8.59 -6.31
C SER A 22 -6.30 9.74 -6.11
N VAL A 23 -6.81 10.97 -5.89
CA VAL A 23 -5.96 12.14 -5.64
C VAL A 23 -5.15 11.98 -4.36
N LEU A 24 -5.73 11.48 -3.27
CA LEU A 24 -5.01 11.24 -2.02
C LEU A 24 -3.90 10.21 -2.21
N PHE A 25 -4.20 9.08 -2.85
CA PHE A 25 -3.24 8.01 -3.09
C PHE A 25 -2.10 8.44 -4.02
N PHE A 26 -2.43 8.97 -5.21
CA PHE A 26 -1.41 9.37 -6.18
C PHE A 26 -0.66 10.62 -5.71
N GLY A 27 -1.32 11.54 -5.02
CA GLY A 27 -0.69 12.70 -4.41
C GLY A 27 0.35 12.31 -3.35
N SER A 28 0.00 11.38 -2.46
CA SER A 28 0.96 10.88 -1.47
C SER A 28 2.05 10.01 -2.08
N LEU A 29 1.76 9.25 -3.14
CA LEU A 29 2.75 8.51 -3.92
C LEU A 29 3.78 9.45 -4.52
N VAL A 30 3.35 10.51 -5.21
CA VAL A 30 4.27 11.51 -5.75
C VAL A 30 5.08 12.15 -4.62
N ALA A 31 4.46 12.48 -3.49
CA ALA A 31 5.19 13.00 -2.33
C ALA A 31 6.27 12.02 -1.83
N GLY A 32 5.97 10.72 -1.78
CA GLY A 32 6.93 9.67 -1.40
C GLY A 32 8.11 9.59 -2.36
N VAL A 33 7.84 9.62 -3.68
CA VAL A 33 8.89 9.67 -4.70
C VAL A 33 9.75 10.93 -4.56
N LEU A 34 9.12 12.09 -4.38
CA LEU A 34 9.85 13.36 -4.20
C LEU A 34 10.73 13.36 -2.96
N VAL A 35 10.25 12.82 -1.84
CA VAL A 35 11.06 12.67 -0.62
C VAL A 35 12.26 11.76 -0.89
N GLY A 36 12.05 10.62 -1.55
CA GLY A 36 13.12 9.69 -1.91
C GLY A 36 14.20 10.29 -2.82
N LEU A 37 13.80 11.10 -3.80
CA LEU A 37 14.72 11.69 -4.76
C LEU A 37 15.40 12.98 -4.26
N LEU A 38 14.67 13.84 -3.57
CA LEU A 38 15.13 15.18 -3.19
C LEU A 38 15.80 15.22 -1.81
N ILE A 39 15.41 14.33 -0.89
CA ILE A 39 15.89 14.30 0.50
C ILE A 39 16.24 12.86 0.91
N PRO A 40 17.25 12.24 0.27
CA PRO A 40 17.56 10.83 0.43
C PRO A 40 17.89 10.42 1.88
N GLU A 41 18.48 11.31 2.67
CA GLU A 41 18.76 11.05 4.09
C GLU A 41 17.49 10.90 4.93
N THR A 42 16.47 11.73 4.65
CA THR A 42 15.16 11.60 5.30
C THR A 42 14.46 10.34 4.82
N ALA A 43 14.55 10.04 3.53
CA ALA A 43 14.00 8.81 2.97
C ALA A 43 14.62 7.56 3.61
N ALA A 44 15.95 7.52 3.77
CA ALA A 44 16.66 6.42 4.41
C ALA A 44 16.26 6.25 5.88
N ALA A 45 16.20 7.34 6.66
CA ALA A 45 15.78 7.28 8.06
C ALA A 45 14.30 6.84 8.22
N LEU A 46 13.42 7.26 7.30
CA LEU A 46 12.04 6.78 7.27
C LEU A 46 11.98 5.31 6.89
N LEU A 47 12.69 4.90 5.84
CA LEU A 47 12.77 3.50 5.42
C LEU A 47 13.30 2.63 6.54
N GLU A 48 14.35 3.02 7.26
CA GLU A 48 14.90 2.23 8.36
C GLU A 48 13.84 1.96 9.44
N LYS A 49 13.14 3.02 9.88
CA LYS A 49 12.06 2.91 10.88
C LYS A 49 10.88 2.06 10.40
N LEU A 50 10.60 2.08 9.11
CA LEU A 50 9.45 1.39 8.52
C LEU A 50 9.80 -0.06 8.10
N ILE A 51 11.03 -0.29 7.66
CA ILE A 51 11.57 -1.58 7.21
C ILE A 51 11.88 -2.46 8.40
N GLN A 52 12.37 -1.94 9.54
CA GLN A 52 12.75 -2.78 10.67
C GLN A 52 11.63 -3.76 11.10
N PRO A 53 10.37 -3.34 11.30
CA PRO A 53 9.27 -4.26 11.57
C PRO A 53 8.97 -5.23 10.43
N LEU A 54 9.09 -4.78 9.17
CA LEU A 54 8.89 -5.61 7.97
C LEU A 54 10.00 -6.67 7.83
N GLY A 55 11.24 -6.32 8.19
CA GLY A 55 12.41 -7.18 8.16
C GLY A 55 12.34 -8.30 9.21
N GLU A 56 12.01 -7.95 10.45
CA GLU A 56 11.77 -8.93 11.53
C GLU A 56 10.63 -9.90 11.15
N MET A 57 9.55 -9.36 10.56
CA MET A 57 8.45 -10.16 10.04
C MET A 57 8.90 -11.08 8.90
N ALA A 58 9.62 -10.55 7.90
CA ALA A 58 10.12 -11.33 6.77
C ALA A 58 11.07 -12.44 7.22
N GLU A 59 11.95 -12.17 8.19
CA GLU A 59 12.86 -13.14 8.75
C GLU A 59 12.13 -14.25 9.51
N SER A 60 11.10 -13.89 10.31
CA SER A 60 10.25 -14.87 11.01
C SER A 60 9.50 -15.82 10.05
N LEU A 61 9.25 -15.36 8.81
CA LEU A 61 8.56 -16.08 7.75
C LEU A 61 9.52 -16.79 6.77
N ARG A 62 10.81 -16.46 6.77
CA ARG A 62 11.80 -16.88 5.75
C ARG A 62 11.95 -18.39 5.61
N ASN A 63 11.79 -19.14 6.69
CA ASN A 63 11.89 -20.61 6.69
C ASN A 63 10.53 -21.30 6.74
N LYS A 64 9.42 -20.54 6.74
CA LYS A 64 8.08 -21.13 6.74
C LYS A 64 7.66 -21.55 5.35
N PRO A 65 6.85 -22.60 5.21
CA PRO A 65 6.24 -22.99 3.94
C PRO A 65 5.43 -21.85 3.29
N LEU A 66 5.32 -21.88 1.96
CA LEU A 66 4.64 -20.85 1.17
C LEU A 66 3.21 -20.57 1.64
N TYR A 67 2.44 -21.63 1.96
CA TYR A 67 1.06 -21.49 2.43
C TYR A 67 0.97 -20.74 3.77
N ILE A 68 1.96 -20.87 4.66
CA ILE A 68 1.99 -20.13 5.92
C ILE A 68 2.31 -18.65 5.67
N ARG A 69 3.24 -18.35 4.76
CA ARG A 69 3.54 -16.96 4.38
C ARG A 69 2.32 -16.28 3.74
N ALA A 70 1.65 -16.99 2.84
CA ALA A 70 0.44 -16.52 2.18
C ALA A 70 -0.68 -16.27 3.20
N ALA A 71 -0.92 -17.21 4.12
CA ALA A 71 -1.91 -17.04 5.18
C ALA A 71 -1.58 -15.84 6.08
N TYR A 72 -0.31 -15.66 6.45
CA TYR A 72 0.12 -14.52 7.25
C TYR A 72 -0.17 -13.18 6.55
N ILE A 73 0.24 -13.04 5.28
CA ILE A 73 -0.02 -11.84 4.48
C ILE A 73 -1.53 -11.61 4.36
N PHE A 74 -2.31 -12.66 4.12
CA PHE A 74 -3.77 -12.58 4.02
C PHE A 74 -4.40 -12.08 5.33
N PHE A 75 -4.08 -12.69 6.47
CA PHE A 75 -4.66 -12.27 7.76
C PHE A 75 -4.19 -10.87 8.19
N ASN A 76 -2.96 -10.49 7.87
CA ASN A 76 -2.48 -9.13 8.12
C ASN A 76 -3.30 -8.09 7.33
N ASN A 77 -3.53 -8.35 6.03
CA ASN A 77 -4.35 -7.48 5.20
C ASN A 77 -5.83 -7.51 5.62
N ALA A 78 -6.37 -8.67 5.99
CA ALA A 78 -7.74 -8.80 6.49
C ALA A 78 -7.96 -8.00 7.79
N ARG A 79 -6.97 -8.00 8.69
CA ARG A 79 -6.99 -7.17 9.90
C ARG A 79 -7.05 -5.69 9.56
N VAL A 80 -6.20 -5.21 8.66
CA VAL A 80 -6.21 -3.80 8.21
C VAL A 80 -7.53 -3.46 7.53
N MET A 81 -8.07 -4.35 6.69
CA MET A 81 -9.39 -4.18 6.08
C MET A 81 -10.49 -4.02 7.13
N ILE A 82 -10.53 -4.88 8.16
CA ILE A 82 -11.50 -4.76 9.25
C ILE A 82 -11.33 -3.43 9.99
N MET A 83 -10.08 -3.02 10.28
CA MET A 83 -9.80 -1.72 10.89
C MET A 83 -10.28 -0.55 10.02
N MET A 84 -10.13 -0.64 8.70
CA MET A 84 -10.64 0.37 7.78
C MET A 84 -12.17 0.41 7.78
N LEU A 85 -12.85 -0.74 7.79
CA LEU A 85 -14.32 -0.81 7.84
C LEU A 85 -14.86 -0.21 9.15
N VAL A 86 -14.29 -0.62 10.28
CA VAL A 86 -14.65 -0.07 11.60
C VAL A 86 -14.30 1.41 11.69
N GLY A 87 -13.13 1.80 11.21
CA GLY A 87 -12.68 3.20 11.19
C GLY A 87 -13.50 4.10 10.26
N ALA A 88 -14.02 3.54 9.16
CA ALA A 88 -14.98 4.24 8.30
C ALA A 88 -16.27 4.52 9.07
N TYR A 89 -16.76 3.53 9.82
CA TYR A 89 -17.95 3.67 10.65
C TYR A 89 -17.75 4.66 11.82
N LEU A 90 -16.57 4.66 12.44
CA LEU A 90 -16.21 5.52 13.58
C LEU A 90 -15.71 6.93 13.18
N GLY A 91 -16.27 7.51 12.11
CA GLY A 91 -16.00 8.89 11.72
C GLY A 91 -15.12 9.07 10.47
N GLY A 92 -14.78 7.99 9.76
CA GLY A 92 -14.27 8.11 8.38
C GLY A 92 -12.82 8.57 8.22
N LEU A 93 -12.07 8.80 9.30
CA LEU A 93 -10.69 9.31 9.23
C LEU A 93 -9.65 8.23 8.95
N ILE A 94 -9.89 6.99 9.37
CA ILE A 94 -8.92 5.90 9.20
C ILE A 94 -8.66 5.58 7.72
N PRO A 95 -9.67 5.40 6.85
CA PRO A 95 -9.42 5.04 5.45
C PRO A 95 -8.56 6.06 4.69
N PRO A 96 -8.81 7.39 4.76
CA PRO A 96 -7.93 8.38 4.15
C PRO A 96 -6.49 8.34 4.65
N LEU A 97 -6.27 8.13 5.95
CA LEU A 97 -4.92 8.05 6.53
C LEU A 97 -4.16 6.82 6.03
N VAL A 98 -4.82 5.66 6.00
CA VAL A 98 -4.23 4.42 5.46
C VAL A 98 -3.92 4.58 3.97
N LEU A 99 -4.81 5.22 3.21
CA LEU A 99 -4.61 5.47 1.78
C LEU A 99 -3.41 6.40 1.51
N LEU A 100 -3.30 7.48 2.29
CA LEU A 100 -2.15 8.40 2.24
C LEU A 100 -0.84 7.67 2.56
N ALA A 101 -0.82 6.91 3.67
CA ALA A 101 0.35 6.15 4.09
C ALA A 101 0.77 5.13 3.03
N ASN A 102 -0.18 4.36 2.48
CA ASN A 102 0.10 3.38 1.43
C ASN A 102 0.71 4.04 0.20
N GLY A 103 0.09 5.10 -0.34
CA GLY A 103 0.63 5.81 -1.50
C GLY A 103 2.04 6.32 -1.23
N PHE A 104 2.27 7.00 -0.11
CA PHE A 104 3.57 7.53 0.28
C PHE A 104 4.65 6.45 0.38
N LEU A 105 4.36 5.34 1.07
CA LEU A 105 5.29 4.23 1.21
C LEU A 105 5.67 3.63 -0.14
N ILE A 106 4.70 3.42 -1.02
CA ILE A 106 4.93 2.90 -2.37
C ILE A 106 5.85 3.82 -3.16
N GLY A 107 5.60 5.13 -3.12
CA GLY A 107 6.45 6.12 -3.77
C GLY A 107 7.87 6.11 -3.22
N LEU A 108 8.01 6.05 -1.89
CA LEU A 108 9.29 6.03 -1.21
C LEU A 108 10.09 4.75 -1.56
N PHE A 109 9.47 3.58 -1.51
CA PHE A 109 10.11 2.32 -1.91
C PHE A 109 10.44 2.28 -3.41
N GLY A 110 9.54 2.78 -4.27
CA GLY A 110 9.74 2.81 -5.72
C GLY A 110 10.85 3.77 -6.16
N SER A 111 11.19 4.75 -5.32
CA SER A 111 12.33 5.65 -5.55
C SER A 111 13.66 5.13 -4.97
N SER A 112 13.64 4.06 -4.17
CA SER A 112 14.83 3.52 -3.52
C SER A 112 15.64 2.64 -4.49
N PRO A 113 16.92 2.97 -4.78
CA PRO A 113 17.77 2.19 -5.67
C PRO A 113 17.90 0.72 -5.26
N VAL A 114 17.96 0.47 -3.95
CA VAL A 114 18.07 -0.89 -3.36
C VAL A 114 16.89 -1.78 -3.77
N MET A 115 15.69 -1.20 -3.86
CA MET A 115 14.48 -1.94 -4.22
C MET A 115 14.32 -2.05 -5.74
N THR A 116 14.63 -0.99 -6.49
CA THR A 116 14.48 -1.01 -7.95
C THR A 116 15.53 -1.87 -8.64
N GLU A 117 16.75 -1.94 -8.12
CA GLU A 117 17.83 -2.75 -8.68
C GLU A 117 17.88 -4.17 -8.09
N GLY A 118 17.53 -4.35 -6.82
CA GLY A 118 17.64 -5.65 -6.13
C GLY A 118 16.59 -6.68 -6.57
N ILE A 119 15.31 -6.28 -6.63
CA ILE A 119 14.19 -7.17 -6.99
C ILE A 119 13.64 -6.91 -8.40
N GLY A 120 14.08 -5.82 -9.04
CA GLY A 120 13.58 -5.36 -10.33
C GLY A 120 12.14 -4.84 -10.28
N LEU A 121 11.72 -4.16 -11.35
CA LEU A 121 10.35 -3.60 -11.44
C LEU A 121 9.26 -4.66 -11.31
N ALA A 122 9.46 -5.85 -11.90
CA ALA A 122 8.50 -6.94 -11.83
C ALA A 122 8.34 -7.50 -10.40
N GLY A 123 9.45 -7.65 -9.67
CA GLY A 123 9.44 -8.07 -8.27
C GLY A 123 8.78 -7.03 -7.37
N PHE A 124 9.06 -5.75 -7.60
CA PHE A 124 8.41 -4.65 -6.90
C PHE A 124 6.89 -4.62 -7.12
N LEU A 125 6.43 -4.75 -8.38
CA LEU A 125 5.00 -4.79 -8.69
C LEU A 125 4.31 -6.04 -8.12
N ALA A 126 5.00 -7.19 -8.09
CA ALA A 126 4.47 -8.40 -7.46
C ALA A 126 4.35 -8.26 -5.94
N ALA A 127 5.32 -7.59 -5.29
CA ALA A 127 5.25 -7.27 -3.88
C ALA A 127 4.13 -6.25 -3.56
N LEU A 128 3.83 -5.37 -4.51
CA LEU A 128 2.79 -4.36 -4.40
C LEU A 128 1.37 -4.92 -4.57
N ALA A 129 1.20 -5.93 -5.43
CA ALA A 129 -0.10 -6.56 -5.73
C ALA A 129 -0.97 -6.90 -4.49
N PRO A 130 -0.45 -7.45 -3.38
CA PRO A 130 -1.25 -7.73 -2.19
C PRO A 130 -1.63 -6.50 -1.34
N HIS A 131 -1.06 -5.31 -1.60
CA HIS A 131 -1.22 -4.11 -0.77
C HIS A 131 -2.39 -3.21 -1.21
N GLY A 132 -3.28 -3.72 -2.08
CA GLY A 132 -4.58 -3.10 -2.33
C GLY A 132 -4.53 -1.83 -3.20
N VAL A 133 -3.68 -1.81 -4.23
CA VAL A 133 -3.83 -0.85 -5.34
C VAL A 133 -5.01 -1.26 -6.27
N PHE A 134 -5.72 -2.35 -5.94
CA PHE A 134 -6.92 -2.83 -6.62
C PHE A 134 -8.04 -3.14 -5.62
#